data_AF-A0A2M6WMU0-F1
#
_entry.id   AF-A0A2M6WMU0-F1
#
_cell.length_a   1.000
_cell.length_b   1.000
_cell.length_c   1.000
_cell.angle_alpha   90.00
_cell.angle_beta   90.00
_cell.angle_gamma   90.00
#
_symmetry.space_group_name_H-M   'P 1'
#
loop_
_entity.id
_entity.type
_entity.pdbx_description
1 polymer ?
#
loop_
_entity_poly.entity_id
_entity_poly.type
_entity_poly.pdbx_seq_one_letter_code
_entity_poly.pdbx_strand_id
1 'polypeptide(L)'
;MENQEPTNGEILEAINNFANNNEQRLQSIETDIVELNQGAAKIEATMVTKDYLDDKLSDLKGDLIVVMRKEDAKLQALVDVLQKRHVITDEDVKNILSLQPFPQIYA
;
A
#
# COMPACT_ATOMS: atom_id res chain seq x y z
N MET A 1 -19.07 -29.93 -58.36
CA MET A 1 -19.60 -30.30 -57.03
C MET A 1 -20.88 -29.50 -56.87
N GLU A 2 -22.04 -30.14 -56.99
CA GLU A 2 -23.34 -29.47 -56.81
C GLU A 2 -23.42 -28.97 -55.36
N ASN A 3 -23.69 -27.68 -55.19
CA ASN A 3 -24.04 -27.11 -53.89
C ASN A 3 -25.46 -27.59 -53.56
N GLN A 4 -25.59 -28.69 -52.83
CA GLN A 4 -26.87 -29.11 -52.27
C GLN A 4 -27.35 -28.03 -51.30
N GLU A 5 -28.59 -27.58 -51.49
CA GLU A 5 -29.22 -26.67 -50.54
C GLU A 5 -29.45 -27.39 -49.21
N PRO A 6 -29.12 -26.74 -48.08
CA PRO A 6 -29.35 -27.33 -46.77
C PRO A 6 -30.84 -27.59 -46.56
N THR A 7 -31.14 -28.76 -46.04
CA THR A 7 -32.48 -29.18 -45.69
C THR A 7 -32.99 -28.40 -44.47
N ASN A 8 -34.31 -28.27 -44.34
CA ASN A 8 -34.92 -27.65 -43.15
C ASN A 8 -34.49 -28.32 -41.84
N GLY A 9 -34.18 -29.62 -41.86
CA GLY A 9 -33.66 -30.34 -40.70
C GLY A 9 -32.28 -29.85 -40.28
N GLU A 10 -31.35 -29.69 -41.22
CA GLU A 10 -30.00 -29.16 -40.98
C GLU A 10 -30.04 -27.71 -40.48
N ILE A 11 -30.97 -26.90 -41.00
CA ILE A 11 -31.18 -25.53 -40.53
C ILE A 11 -31.67 -25.52 -39.07
N LEU A 12 -32.64 -26.36 -38.72
CA LEU A 12 -33.16 -26.46 -37.34
C LEU A 12 -32.12 -26.99 -36.36
N GLU A 13 -31.30 -27.95 -36.77
CA GLU A 13 -30.19 -28.47 -35.98
C GLU A 13 -29.13 -27.38 -35.74
N ALA A 14 -28.76 -26.62 -36.78
CA ALA A 14 -27.83 -25.51 -36.65
C ALA A 14 -28.37 -24.41 -35.71
N ILE A 15 -29.67 -24.09 -35.80
CA ILE A 15 -30.32 -23.13 -34.89
C ILE A 15 -30.30 -23.65 -33.45
N ASN A 16 -30.62 -24.93 -33.23
CA ASN A 16 -30.61 -25.52 -31.89
C ASN A 16 -29.20 -25.52 -31.29
N ASN A 17 -28.20 -25.92 -32.07
CA ASN A 17 -26.79 -25.90 -31.65
C ASN A 17 -26.33 -24.47 -31.33
N PHE A 18 -26.71 -23.49 -32.15
CA PHE A 18 -26.42 -22.08 -31.89
C PHE A 18 -27.10 -21.57 -30.61
N ALA A 19 -28.37 -21.91 -30.39
CA ALA A 19 -29.10 -21.55 -29.18
C ALA A 19 -28.46 -22.14 -27.92
N ASN A 20 -28.12 -23.44 -27.94
CA ASN A 20 -27.45 -24.11 -26.82
C ASN A 20 -26.06 -23.52 -26.53
N ASN A 21 -25.28 -23.24 -27.57
CA ASN A 21 -23.97 -22.62 -27.41
C ASN A 21 -24.08 -21.20 -26.84
N ASN A 22 -25.07 -20.42 -27.25
CA ASN A 22 -25.29 -19.09 -26.69
C ASN A 22 -25.76 -19.15 -25.23
N GLU A 23 -26.66 -20.06 -24.89
CA GLU A 23 -27.11 -20.27 -23.53
C GLU A 23 -25.93 -20.59 -22.60
N GLN A 24 -25.05 -21.52 -23.00
CA GLN A 24 -23.84 -21.85 -22.25
C GLN A 24 -22.90 -20.64 -22.08
N ARG A 25 -22.74 -19.82 -23.14
CA ARG A 25 -21.92 -18.60 -23.06
C ARG A 25 -22.53 -17.56 -22.13
N LEU A 26 -23.85 -17.39 -22.16
CA LEU A 26 -24.55 -16.46 -21.26
C LEU A 26 -24.40 -16.90 -19.81
N GLN A 27 -24.57 -18.18 -19.51
CA GLN A 27 -24.36 -18.73 -18.16
C GLN A 27 -22.91 -18.53 -17.66
N SER A 28 -21.93 -18.72 -18.54
CA SER A 28 -20.53 -18.44 -18.21
C SER A 28 -20.31 -16.95 -17.90
N ILE A 29 -20.87 -16.05 -18.70
CA ILE A 29 -20.75 -14.61 -18.49
C ILE A 29 -21.42 -14.18 -17.19
N GLU A 30 -22.60 -14.73 -16.87
CA GLU A 30 -23.28 -14.46 -15.60
C GLU A 30 -22.42 -14.87 -14.40
N THR A 31 -21.77 -16.03 -14.50
CA THR A 31 -20.85 -16.52 -13.46
C THR A 31 -19.65 -15.57 -13.31
N ASP A 32 -19.00 -15.20 -14.41
CA ASP A 32 -17.86 -14.27 -14.40
C ASP A 32 -18.24 -12.90 -13.79
N ILE A 33 -19.43 -12.38 -14.12
CA ILE A 33 -19.94 -11.12 -13.57
C ILE A 33 -20.15 -11.23 -12.06
N VAL A 34 -20.68 -12.34 -11.55
CA VAL A 34 -20.84 -12.57 -10.11
C VAL A 34 -19.49 -12.60 -9.42
N GLU A 35 -18.51 -13.32 -9.97
CA GLU A 35 -17.16 -13.39 -9.40
C GLU A 35 -16.45 -12.03 -9.41
N LEU A 36 -16.56 -11.27 -10.50
CA LEU A 36 -16.01 -9.92 -10.59
C LEU A 36 -16.63 -8.97 -9.56
N ASN A 37 -17.94 -9.03 -9.37
CA ASN A 37 -18.62 -8.21 -8.37
C ASN A 37 -18.19 -8.56 -6.94
N GLN A 38 -18.02 -9.86 -6.63
CA GLN A 38 -17.50 -10.31 -5.34
C GLN A 38 -16.05 -9.86 -5.12
N GLY A 39 -15.22 -9.95 -6.17
CA GLY A 39 -13.84 -9.45 -6.16
C GLY A 39 -13.76 -7.95 -5.91
N ALA A 40 -14.58 -7.16 -6.61
CA ALA A 40 -14.67 -5.72 -6.45
C ALA A 40 -15.10 -5.33 -5.03
N ALA A 41 -16.15 -5.95 -4.49
CA ALA A 41 -16.62 -5.70 -3.12
C ALA A 41 -15.54 -6.00 -2.06
N LYS A 42 -14.76 -7.08 -2.27
CA LYS A 42 -13.64 -7.42 -1.39
C LYS A 42 -12.51 -6.39 -1.46
N ILE A 43 -12.19 -5.91 -2.66
CA ILE A 43 -11.21 -4.84 -2.85
C ILE A 43 -11.70 -3.58 -2.14
N GLU A 44 -12.94 -3.14 -2.36
CA GLU A 44 -13.49 -1.96 -1.68
C GLU A 44 -13.46 -2.08 -0.16
N ALA A 45 -13.76 -3.26 0.40
CA ALA A 45 -13.73 -3.49 1.84
C ALA A 45 -12.31 -3.54 2.45
N THR A 46 -11.30 -3.86 1.65
CA THR A 46 -9.90 -4.00 2.11
C THR A 46 -8.99 -2.85 1.66
N MET A 47 -9.44 -2.06 0.68
CA MET A 47 -8.70 -0.95 0.15
C MET A 47 -8.70 0.18 1.17
N VAL A 48 -7.54 0.39 1.77
CA VAL A 48 -7.28 1.62 2.51
C VAL A 48 -7.17 2.76 1.51
N THR A 49 -7.87 3.87 1.78
CA THR A 49 -7.74 5.06 0.95
C THR A 49 -6.34 5.63 1.09
N LYS A 50 -5.82 6.21 0.00
CA LYS A 50 -4.53 6.91 0.02
C LYS A 50 -4.49 7.95 1.14
N ASP A 51 -5.58 8.69 1.32
CA ASP A 51 -5.69 9.73 2.34
C ASP A 51 -5.55 9.17 3.76
N TYR A 52 -6.18 8.02 4.06
CA TYR A 52 -6.04 7.37 5.37
C TYR A 52 -4.59 6.93 5.63
N LEU A 53 -3.91 6.39 4.62
CA LEU A 53 -2.49 6.03 4.75
C LEU A 53 -1.61 7.26 4.94
N ASP A 54 -1.83 8.32 4.16
CA ASP A 54 -1.06 9.57 4.25
C ASP A 54 -1.23 10.23 5.64
N ASP A 55 -2.45 10.23 6.19
CA ASP A 55 -2.73 10.70 7.54
C ASP A 55 -2.00 9.86 8.59
N LYS A 56 -2.09 8.53 8.51
CA LYS A 56 -1.42 7.63 9.47
C LYS A 56 0.10 7.69 9.39
N LEU A 57 0.65 7.86 8.20
CA LEU A 57 2.08 8.08 8.00
C LEU A 57 2.53 9.43 8.54
N SER A 58 1.69 10.46 8.42
CA SER A 58 1.95 11.78 8.99
C SER A 58 1.95 11.74 10.52
N ASP A 59 0.97 11.06 11.14
CA ASP A 59 0.91 10.80 12.59
C ASP A 59 2.20 10.09 13.06
N LEU A 60 2.56 8.98 12.42
CA LEU A 60 3.74 8.18 12.76
C LEU A 60 5.04 8.99 12.64
N LYS A 61 5.16 9.80 11.59
CA LYS A 61 6.31 10.69 11.41
C LYS A 61 6.39 11.73 12.53
N GLY A 62 5.26 12.27 12.96
CA GLY A 62 5.17 13.18 14.11
C GLY A 62 5.69 12.53 15.39
N ASP A 63 5.20 11.32 15.69
CA ASP A 63 5.62 10.56 16.87
C ASP A 63 7.12 10.26 16.88
N LEU A 64 7.67 9.85 15.74
CA LEU A 64 9.11 9.60 15.59
C LEU A 64 9.94 10.86 15.86
N ILE A 65 9.52 12.02 15.35
CA ILE A 65 10.21 13.29 15.61
C ILE A 65 10.19 13.63 17.10
N VAL A 66 9.06 13.41 17.79
CA VAL A 66 8.95 13.65 19.23
C VAL A 66 9.87 12.73 20.02
N VAL A 67 9.94 11.44 19.67
CA VAL A 67 10.85 10.49 20.31
C VAL A 67 12.30 10.89 20.10
N MET A 68 12.71 11.18 18.86
CA MET A 68 14.08 11.59 18.56
C MET A 68 14.47 12.88 19.30
N ARG A 69 13.58 13.87 19.42
CA ARG A 69 13.84 15.09 20.21
C ARG A 69 14.01 14.80 21.71
N LYS A 70 13.23 13.86 22.27
CA LYS A 70 13.37 13.46 23.68
C LYS A 70 14.67 12.72 23.93
N GLU A 71 15.11 11.91 22.97
CA GLU A 71 16.41 11.23 23.03
C GLU A 71 17.56 12.22 22.96
N ASP A 72 17.49 13.19 22.06
CA ASP A 72 18.47 14.28 21.94
C ASP A 72 18.59 15.09 23.24
N ALA A 73 17.45 15.46 23.85
CA ALA A 73 17.45 16.15 25.14
C ALA A 73 18.09 15.34 26.28
N LYS A 74 17.90 14.00 26.28
CA LYS A 74 18.54 13.11 27.26
C LYS A 74 20.05 13.01 27.01
N LEU A 75 20.47 12.93 25.75
CA LEU A 75 21.88 12.91 25.37
C LEU A 75 22.56 14.20 25.81
N GLN A 76 21.95 15.35 25.53
CA GLN A 76 22.47 16.65 25.96
C GLN A 76 22.62 16.72 27.49
N ALA A 77 21.60 16.29 28.24
CA ALA A 77 21.68 16.24 29.69
C ALA A 77 22.80 15.32 30.20
N LEU A 78 23.07 14.21 29.51
CA LEU A 78 24.18 13.32 29.84
C LEU A 78 25.54 13.97 29.55
N VAL A 79 25.70 14.61 28.39
CA VAL A 79 26.90 15.35 28.01
C VAL A 79 27.19 16.44 29.04
N ASP A 80 26.19 17.21 29.46
CA ASP A 80 26.31 18.24 30.50
C ASP A 80 26.80 17.65 31.83
N VAL A 81 26.29 16.48 32.24
CA VAL A 81 26.71 15.80 33.48
C VAL A 81 28.16 15.33 33.37
N LEU A 82 28.57 14.79 32.23
CA LEU A 82 29.93 14.29 32.00
C LEU A 82 30.95 15.44 31.95
N GLN A 83 30.60 16.56 31.32
CA GLN A 83 31.44 17.76 31.28
C GLN A 83 31.61 18.36 32.69
N LYS A 84 30.52 18.49 33.46
CA LYS A 84 30.56 18.95 34.87
C LYS A 84 31.42 18.07 35.77
N ARG A 85 31.54 16.78 35.46
CA ARG A 85 32.39 15.83 36.19
C ARG A 85 33.81 15.76 35.63
N HIS A 86 34.14 16.58 34.64
CA HIS A 86 35.43 16.60 33.95
C HIS A 86 35.83 15.22 33.37
N VAL A 87 34.85 14.41 32.96
CA VAL A 87 35.08 13.09 32.34
C VAL A 87 35.38 13.22 30.84
N ILE A 88 34.83 14.26 30.21
CA ILE A 88 35.00 14.57 28.79
C ILE A 88 35.49 16.01 28.64
N THR A 89 36.20 16.29 27.54
CA THR A 89 36.72 17.62 27.23
C THR A 89 35.70 18.47 26.46
N ASP A 90 35.92 19.78 26.39
CA ASP A 90 35.08 20.69 25.61
C ASP A 90 35.11 20.36 24.11
N GLU A 91 36.21 19.78 23.63
CA GLU A 91 36.34 19.29 22.26
C GLU A 91 35.44 18.05 22.02
N ASP A 92 35.40 17.13 22.97
CA ASP A 92 34.51 15.96 22.92
C ASP A 92 33.03 16.38 22.91
N VAL A 93 32.65 17.37 23.73
CA VAL A 93 31.30 17.94 23.77
C VAL A 93 30.91 18.49 22.39
N LYS A 94 31.80 19.29 21.78
CA LYS A 94 31.56 19.87 20.45
C LYS A 94 31.41 18.78 19.38
N ASN A 95 32.24 17.75 19.43
CA ASN A 95 32.17 16.64 18.49
C ASN A 95 30.86 15.86 18.66
N ILE A 96 30.45 15.51 19.88
CA ILE A 96 29.23 14.75 20.16
C ILE A 96 27.97 15.53 19.77
N LEU A 97 27.88 16.83 20.12
CA LEU A 97 26.71 17.66 19.83
C LEU A 97 26.62 18.08 18.36
N SER A 98 27.68 17.88 17.57
CA SER A 98 27.66 18.08 16.12
C SER A 98 27.10 16.89 15.34
N LEU A 99 26.82 15.77 16.02
CA LEU A 99 26.30 14.57 15.38
C LEU A 99 24.81 14.73 15.03
N GLN A 100 24.42 14.08 13.94
CA GLN A 100 23.02 13.89 13.56
C GLN A 100 22.30 13.05 14.64
N PRO A 101 20.99 13.24 14.91
CA PRO A 101 19.98 13.81 14.01
C PRO A 101 19.71 15.32 14.16
N PHE A 102 20.10 15.94 15.27
CA PHE A 102 19.86 17.37 15.50
C PHE A 102 21.15 18.09 15.96
N PRO A 103 22.08 18.36 15.04
CA PRO A 103 23.34 18.99 15.39
C PRO A 103 23.10 20.39 15.97
N GLN A 104 23.68 20.65 17.15
CA GLN A 104 23.70 21.99 17.73
C GLN A 104 24.85 22.77 17.09
N ILE A 105 24.53 23.55 16.05
CA ILE A 105 25.53 24.38 15.36
C ILE A 105 25.87 25.56 16.28
N TYR A 106 27.01 25.47 16.95
CA TYR A 106 27.59 26.59 17.68
C TYR A 106 28.17 27.60 16.67
N ALA A 107 27.57 28.80 16.62
CA ALA A 107 28.10 29.96 15.89
C ALA A 107 29.18 30.68 16.71
#